data_AF-A0A2B5H8M6-F1
#
_entry.id   AF-A0A2B5H8M6-F1
#
_cell.length_a   1.000
_cell.length_b   1.000
_cell.length_c   1.000
_cell.angle_alpha   90.00
_cell.angle_beta   90.00
_cell.angle_gamma   90.00
#
_symmetry.space_group_name_H-M   'P 1'
#
loop_
_entity.id
_entity.type
_entity.pdbx_description
1 polymer ?
#
loop_
_entity_poly.entity_id
_entity_poly.type
_entity_poly.pdbx_seq_one_letter_code
_entity_poly.pdbx_strand_id
1 'polypeptide(L)'
;MRLKRKVKIAKQKSQRYKLMSLLTEDMSTVIEKSDVITSPELEIILNKVHEKWKFELHKWDFVINYSNFRKEFSWEQEVIQYVQRIDIEEKLVYLFLGIDDSPIFLVNGKWAIENFSILWQCINNDDIWIISQDFSYGVLVFRYGGYLERDPNPKEIFYAITKWDN
;
A
#
# COMPACT_ATOMS: atom_id res chain seq x y z
N MET A 1 26.62 -7.78 8.59
CA MET A 1 25.51 -6.84 8.27
C MET A 1 25.42 -6.47 6.78
N ARG A 2 26.53 -6.11 6.10
CA ARG A 2 26.56 -5.73 4.66
C ARG A 2 26.02 -6.80 3.68
N LEU A 3 26.29 -8.08 3.93
CA LEU A 3 25.83 -9.18 3.06
C LEU A 3 24.30 -9.34 3.09
N LYS A 4 23.69 -9.32 4.29
CA LYS A 4 22.22 -9.40 4.44
C LYS A 4 21.51 -8.29 3.66
N ARG A 5 22.03 -7.05 3.71
CA ARG A 5 21.48 -5.92 2.95
C ARG A 5 21.60 -6.11 1.43
N LYS A 6 22.75 -6.58 0.94
CA LYS A 6 22.91 -6.89 -0.50
C LYS A 6 21.94 -7.96 -0.97
N VAL A 7 21.73 -9.01 -0.16
CA VAL A 7 20.77 -10.07 -0.46
C VAL A 7 19.35 -9.51 -0.51
N LYS A 8 18.94 -8.68 0.46
CA LYS A 8 17.60 -8.04 0.47
C LYS A 8 17.37 -7.19 -0.78
N ILE A 9 18.34 -6.35 -1.16
CA ILE A 9 18.24 -5.54 -2.40
C ILE A 9 18.14 -6.43 -3.64
N ALA A 10 18.89 -7.53 -3.71
CA ALA A 10 18.81 -8.45 -4.84
C ALA A 10 17.42 -9.13 -4.93
N LYS A 11 16.82 -9.49 -3.78
CA LYS A 11 15.45 -10.01 -3.72
C LYS A 11 14.43 -8.96 -4.16
N GLN A 12 14.56 -7.71 -3.72
CA GLN A 12 13.71 -6.59 -4.15
C GLN A 12 13.76 -6.36 -5.66
N LYS A 13 14.95 -6.44 -6.26
CA LYS A 13 15.12 -6.37 -7.72
C LYS A 13 14.46 -7.56 -8.42
N SER A 14 14.61 -8.77 -7.90
CA SER A 14 13.94 -9.95 -8.44
C SER A 14 12.41 -9.84 -8.35
N GLN A 15 11.89 -9.32 -7.24
CA GLN A 15 10.47 -9.13 -7.01
C GLN A 15 9.87 -8.12 -8.00
N ARG A 16 10.59 -7.03 -8.30
CA ARG A 16 10.20 -6.09 -9.36
C ARG A 16 9.95 -6.81 -10.70
N TYR A 17 10.85 -7.69 -11.14
CA TYR A 17 10.65 -8.41 -12.41
C TYR A 17 9.44 -9.33 -12.38
N LYS A 18 9.20 -10.01 -11.25
CA LYS A 18 8.00 -10.84 -11.08
C LYS A 18 6.73 -9.99 -11.17
N LEU A 19 6.70 -8.84 -10.51
CA LEU A 19 5.57 -7.91 -10.61
C LEU A 19 5.32 -7.48 -12.06
N MET A 20 6.37 -7.19 -12.84
CA MET A 20 6.20 -6.77 -14.24
C MET A 20 5.56 -7.86 -15.09
N SER A 21 5.75 -9.13 -14.75
CA SER A 21 5.11 -10.25 -15.44
C SER A 21 3.64 -10.49 -15.06
N LEU A 22 3.16 -9.87 -13.96
CA LEU A 22 1.79 -10.00 -13.47
C LEU A 22 0.89 -8.82 -13.88
N LEU A 23 1.50 -7.68 -14.20
CA LEU A 23 0.79 -6.47 -14.62
C LEU A 23 0.46 -6.50 -16.11
N THR A 24 -0.53 -5.69 -16.51
CA THR A 24 -0.77 -5.39 -17.93
C THR A 24 0.42 -4.66 -18.53
N GLU A 25 0.59 -4.74 -19.86
CA GLU A 25 1.73 -4.13 -20.56
C GLU A 25 1.87 -2.62 -20.31
N ASP A 26 0.74 -1.89 -20.29
CA ASP A 26 0.74 -0.46 -20.02
C ASP A 26 1.24 -0.14 -18.60
N MET A 27 0.79 -0.91 -17.61
CA MET A 27 1.17 -0.70 -16.22
C MET A 27 2.60 -1.14 -15.93
N SER A 28 3.01 -2.28 -16.50
CA SER A 28 4.39 -2.74 -16.38
C SER A 28 5.35 -1.71 -16.98
N THR A 29 4.99 -1.08 -18.11
CA THR A 29 5.78 0.00 -18.71
C THR A 29 5.93 1.21 -17.78
N VAL A 30 4.86 1.63 -17.09
CA VAL A 30 4.93 2.74 -16.13
C VAL A 30 5.82 2.39 -14.94
N ILE A 31 5.60 1.22 -14.33
CA ILE A 31 6.40 0.80 -13.18
C ILE A 31 7.86 0.54 -13.56
N GLU A 32 8.13 0.01 -14.75
CA GLU A 32 9.50 -0.21 -15.23
C GLU A 32 10.26 1.11 -15.42
N LYS A 33 9.58 2.16 -15.89
CA LYS A 33 10.18 3.49 -16.06
C LYS A 33 10.25 4.29 -14.77
N SER A 34 9.54 3.87 -13.73
CA SER A 34 9.54 4.55 -12.42
C SER A 34 10.87 4.40 -11.69
N ASP A 35 11.21 5.42 -10.89
CA ASP A 35 12.31 5.32 -9.95
C ASP A 35 11.97 4.32 -8.84
N VAL A 36 12.96 3.52 -8.45
CA VAL A 36 12.78 2.43 -7.49
C VAL A 36 13.62 2.65 -6.25
N ILE A 37 12.98 2.60 -5.10
CA ILE A 37 13.63 2.71 -3.80
C ILE A 37 13.71 1.32 -3.16
N THR A 38 14.93 0.94 -2.79
CA THR A 38 15.25 -0.33 -2.12
C THR A 38 15.82 -0.08 -0.73
N SER A 39 16.05 -1.14 0.03
CA SER A 39 16.65 -1.05 1.36
C SER A 39 18.03 -0.36 1.34
N PRO A 40 18.33 0.57 2.28
CA PRO A 40 17.71 0.78 3.57
C PRO A 40 16.67 1.92 3.58
N GLU A 41 16.62 2.69 2.49
CA GLU A 41 15.80 3.90 2.38
C GLU A 41 14.31 3.55 2.43
N LEU A 42 13.96 2.41 1.84
CA LEU A 42 12.64 1.82 1.96
C LEU A 42 12.23 1.66 3.43
N GLU A 43 13.08 1.06 4.28
CA GLU A 43 12.74 0.88 5.69
C GLU A 43 12.58 2.22 6.42
N ILE A 44 13.37 3.23 6.06
CA ILE A 44 13.26 4.57 6.63
C ILE A 44 11.90 5.18 6.28
N ILE A 45 11.46 5.05 5.02
CA ILE A 45 10.16 5.56 4.56
C ILE A 45 9.02 4.86 5.30
N LEU A 46 9.01 3.53 5.35
CA LEU A 46 7.96 2.79 6.04
C LEU A 46 7.95 3.08 7.55
N ASN A 47 9.12 3.21 8.17
CA ASN A 47 9.23 3.55 9.59
C ASN A 47 8.65 4.94 9.90
N LYS A 48 8.83 5.94 9.02
CA LYS A 48 8.20 7.26 9.18
C LYS A 48 6.66 7.20 9.19
N VAL A 49 6.07 6.31 8.39
CA VAL A 49 4.61 6.09 8.41
C VAL A 49 4.18 5.51 9.75
N HIS A 50 4.92 4.52 10.26
CA HIS A 50 4.63 3.97 11.59
C HIS A 50 4.81 5.01 12.70
N GLU A 51 5.87 5.82 12.65
CA GLU A 51 6.13 6.90 13.62
C GLU A 51 4.98 7.92 13.66
N LYS A 52 4.43 8.31 12.49
CA LYS A 52 3.26 9.21 12.40
C LYS A 52 2.10 8.70 13.25
N TRP A 53 1.92 7.39 13.30
CA TRP A 53 0.85 6.71 14.04
C TRP A 53 1.33 6.12 15.35
N LYS A 54 2.45 6.60 15.92
CA LYS A 54 3.03 6.11 17.19
C LYS A 54 3.25 4.59 17.23
N PHE A 55 3.52 3.99 16.07
CA PHE A 55 3.63 2.54 15.88
C PHE A 55 2.36 1.76 16.25
N GLU A 56 1.20 2.42 16.26
CA GLU A 56 -0.10 1.80 16.54
C GLU A 56 -0.75 1.24 15.28
N LEU A 57 -0.31 1.64 14.08
CA LEU A 57 -0.84 1.12 12.81
C LEU A 57 -0.92 -0.42 12.85
N HIS A 58 -2.11 -0.97 12.53
CA HIS A 58 -2.49 -2.41 12.65
C HIS A 58 -2.79 -2.95 14.04
N LYS A 59 -2.70 -2.13 15.09
CA LYS A 59 -3.04 -2.55 16.45
C LYS A 59 -4.45 -2.10 16.82
N TRP A 60 -5.01 -2.75 17.82
CA TRP A 60 -6.30 -2.38 18.40
C TRP A 60 -6.32 -0.92 18.86
N ASP A 61 -5.21 -0.45 19.43
CA ASP A 61 -5.05 0.95 19.87
C ASP A 61 -5.28 1.94 18.71
N PHE A 62 -4.92 1.60 17.47
CA PHE A 62 -5.15 2.46 16.33
C PHE A 62 -6.63 2.62 16.00
N VAL A 63 -7.39 1.52 16.12
CA VAL A 63 -8.83 1.52 15.89
C VAL A 63 -9.52 2.44 16.90
N ILE A 64 -9.04 2.47 18.15
CA ILE A 64 -9.59 3.33 19.21
C ILE A 64 -9.16 4.78 19.02
N ASN A 65 -7.85 5.02 18.89
CA ASN A 65 -7.26 6.36 18.97
C ASN A 65 -7.36 7.15 17.66
N TYR A 66 -7.46 6.46 16.52
CA TYR A 66 -7.42 7.04 15.18
C TYR A 66 -8.58 6.57 14.30
N SER A 67 -9.74 6.24 14.90
CA SER A 67 -10.95 5.81 14.19
C SER A 67 -11.36 6.73 13.05
N ASN A 68 -11.16 8.05 13.21
CA ASN A 68 -11.49 9.06 12.18
C ASN A 68 -10.69 8.92 10.88
N PHE A 69 -9.52 8.26 10.92
CA PHE A 69 -8.66 8.04 9.77
C PHE A 69 -8.85 6.66 9.14
N ARG A 70 -9.70 5.81 9.74
CA ARG A 70 -9.86 4.41 9.36
C ARG A 70 -11.27 4.14 8.87
N LYS A 71 -11.39 3.42 7.76
CA LYS A 71 -12.65 2.83 7.31
C LYS A 71 -12.47 1.36 7.03
N GLU A 72 -13.46 0.56 7.37
CA GLU A 72 -13.42 -0.89 7.24
C GLU A 72 -14.49 -1.34 6.23
N PHE A 73 -14.15 -2.35 5.44
CA PHE A 73 -14.97 -2.87 4.35
C PHE A 73 -14.94 -4.39 4.35
N SER A 74 -16.07 -5.02 4.04
CA SER A 74 -16.18 -6.48 3.87
C SER A 74 -15.94 -6.92 2.43
N TRP A 75 -16.09 -6.03 1.45
CA TRP A 75 -16.08 -6.37 0.04
C TRP A 75 -14.98 -5.64 -0.73
N GLU A 76 -14.23 -6.39 -1.54
CA GLU A 76 -13.18 -5.85 -2.42
C GLU A 76 -13.69 -4.72 -3.33
N GLN A 77 -14.90 -4.86 -3.85
CA GLN A 77 -15.49 -3.84 -4.72
C GLN A 77 -15.74 -2.51 -3.99
N GLU A 78 -16.09 -2.54 -2.70
CA GLU A 78 -16.28 -1.34 -1.90
C GLU A 78 -14.94 -0.64 -1.63
N VAL A 79 -13.89 -1.43 -1.38
CA VAL A 79 -12.51 -0.91 -1.26
C VAL A 79 -12.08 -0.21 -2.54
N ILE A 80 -12.27 -0.88 -3.70
CA ILE A 80 -11.94 -0.32 -5.01
C ILE A 80 -12.68 1.00 -5.25
N GLN A 81 -14.00 1.00 -5.05
CA GLN A 81 -14.82 2.21 -5.23
C GLN A 81 -14.42 3.32 -4.27
N TYR A 82 -14.05 2.99 -3.03
CA TYR A 82 -13.63 3.97 -2.05
C TYR A 82 -12.31 4.62 -2.46
N VAL A 83 -11.28 3.80 -2.78
CA VAL A 83 -9.94 4.30 -3.13
C VAL A 83 -9.97 5.12 -4.41
N GLN A 84 -10.65 4.63 -5.46
CA GLN A 84 -10.73 5.32 -6.75
C GLN A 84 -11.51 6.64 -6.71
N ARG A 85 -12.25 6.92 -5.63
CA ARG A 85 -12.92 8.22 -5.39
C ARG A 85 -12.07 9.21 -4.61
N ILE A 86 -10.90 8.80 -4.11
CA ILE A 86 -10.00 9.71 -3.39
C ILE A 86 -9.36 10.64 -4.41
N ASP A 87 -9.66 11.93 -4.30
CA ASP A 87 -8.95 12.94 -5.06
C ASP A 87 -7.58 13.21 -4.39
N ILE A 88 -6.51 13.08 -5.16
CA ILE A 88 -5.15 13.41 -4.73
C ILE A 88 -4.44 14.24 -5.77
N GLU A 89 -3.48 15.03 -5.31
CA GLU A 89 -2.67 15.88 -6.17
C GLU A 89 -1.88 15.07 -7.19
N GLU A 90 -1.66 15.66 -8.37
CA GLU A 90 -0.87 15.08 -9.46
C GLU A 90 0.63 15.24 -9.19
N LYS A 91 1.09 14.58 -8.12
CA LYS A 91 2.48 14.56 -7.66
C LYS A 91 3.01 13.14 -7.62
N LEU A 92 4.33 13.02 -7.53
CA LEU A 92 4.95 11.72 -7.28
C LEU A 92 4.63 11.24 -5.86
N VAL A 93 4.36 9.95 -5.74
CA VAL A 93 4.05 9.25 -4.49
C VAL A 93 4.94 8.03 -4.35
N TYR A 94 5.17 7.61 -3.11
CA TYR A 94 5.65 6.28 -2.81
C TYR A 94 4.50 5.28 -2.97
N LEU A 95 4.62 4.39 -3.93
CA LEU A 95 3.78 3.20 -4.08
C LEU A 95 4.53 2.00 -3.52
N PHE A 96 4.02 1.44 -2.42
CA PHE A 96 4.51 0.20 -1.83
C PHE A 96 3.44 -0.88 -1.95
N LEU A 97 3.83 -2.04 -2.46
CA LEU A 97 2.99 -3.23 -2.50
C LEU A 97 3.39 -4.11 -1.33
N GLY A 98 2.47 -4.50 -0.46
CA GLY A 98 2.72 -5.19 0.83
C GLY A 98 3.29 -6.60 0.74
N ILE A 99 3.68 -7.05 -0.44
CA ILE A 99 4.21 -8.38 -0.69
C ILE A 99 5.69 -8.50 -0.28
N ASP A 100 6.11 -9.75 -0.05
CA ASP A 100 7.49 -10.08 0.33
C ASP A 100 8.53 -9.45 -0.59
N ASP A 101 9.52 -8.80 0.04
CA ASP A 101 10.61 -8.10 -0.64
C ASP A 101 10.14 -7.08 -1.71
N SER A 102 8.95 -6.49 -1.58
CA SER A 102 8.57 -5.41 -2.50
C SER A 102 9.50 -4.20 -2.34
N PRO A 103 9.96 -3.58 -3.44
CA PRO A 103 10.51 -2.23 -3.39
C PRO A 103 9.39 -1.18 -3.28
N ILE A 104 9.78 0.09 -3.20
CA ILE A 104 8.89 1.23 -3.39
C ILE A 104 9.09 1.76 -4.80
N PHE A 105 8.00 2.10 -5.48
CA PHE A 105 7.99 2.74 -6.79
C PHE A 105 7.58 4.20 -6.66
N LEU A 106 8.27 5.10 -7.36
CA LEU A 106 7.89 6.50 -7.46
C LEU A 106 7.02 6.72 -8.69
N VAL A 107 5.72 6.84 -8.47
CA VAL A 107 4.72 6.95 -9.54
C VAL A 107 3.88 8.20 -9.36
N ASN A 108 3.16 8.60 -10.41
CA ASN A 108 2.15 9.64 -10.29
C ASN A 108 1.00 9.15 -9.37
N GLY A 109 0.59 9.99 -8.41
CA GLY A 109 -0.47 9.67 -7.46
C GLY A 109 -1.79 9.35 -8.12
N LYS A 110 -2.29 10.24 -9.00
CA LYS A 110 -3.56 10.01 -9.72
C LYS A 110 -3.52 8.71 -10.50
N TRP A 111 -2.42 8.43 -11.19
CA TRP A 111 -2.23 7.16 -11.89
C TRP A 111 -2.37 5.95 -10.94
N ALA A 112 -1.75 6.01 -9.75
CA ALA A 112 -1.84 4.92 -8.78
C ALA A 112 -3.27 4.70 -8.26
N ILE A 113 -4.03 5.78 -8.05
CA ILE A 113 -5.43 5.71 -7.63
C ILE A 113 -6.33 5.19 -8.75
N GLU A 114 -6.21 5.73 -9.97
CA GLU A 114 -7.00 5.29 -11.13
C GLU A 114 -6.80 3.81 -11.44
N ASN A 115 -5.56 3.32 -11.32
CA ASN A 115 -5.18 1.94 -11.59
C ASN A 115 -5.19 1.04 -10.35
N PHE A 116 -5.72 1.52 -9.22
CA PHE A 116 -5.69 0.80 -7.94
C PHE A 116 -6.26 -0.62 -8.06
N SER A 117 -7.40 -0.81 -8.73
CA SER A 117 -8.04 -2.12 -8.85
C SER A 117 -7.11 -3.19 -9.43
N ILE A 118 -6.38 -2.86 -10.50
CA ILE A 118 -5.47 -3.78 -11.17
C ILE A 118 -4.20 -3.98 -10.34
N LEU A 119 -3.63 -2.91 -9.77
CA LEU A 119 -2.48 -2.99 -8.86
C LEU A 119 -2.75 -3.89 -7.66
N TRP A 120 -3.96 -3.83 -7.13
CA TRP A 120 -4.35 -4.56 -5.94
C TRP A 120 -4.65 -6.03 -6.24
N GLN A 121 -5.37 -6.30 -7.33
CA GLN A 121 -5.67 -7.67 -7.76
C GLN A 121 -4.40 -8.44 -8.16
N CYS A 122 -3.40 -7.79 -8.76
CA CYS A 122 -2.17 -8.47 -9.18
C CYS A 122 -1.32 -8.97 -8.01
N ILE A 123 -1.52 -8.40 -6.81
CA ILE A 123 -0.89 -8.85 -5.57
C ILE A 123 -1.86 -9.67 -4.70
N ASN A 124 -2.91 -10.25 -5.29
CA ASN A 124 -3.91 -11.05 -4.58
C ASN A 124 -4.56 -10.28 -3.41
N ASN A 125 -4.85 -8.99 -3.65
CA ASN A 125 -5.50 -8.08 -2.71
C ASN A 125 -4.75 -7.95 -1.37
N ASP A 126 -3.43 -8.10 -1.38
CA ASP A 126 -2.55 -7.81 -0.24
C ASP A 126 -2.43 -6.28 -0.01
N ASP A 127 -1.64 -5.85 0.96
CA ASP A 127 -1.60 -4.44 1.34
C ASP A 127 -1.09 -3.55 0.19
N ILE A 128 -1.63 -2.33 0.07
CA ILE A 128 -1.08 -1.30 -0.81
C ILE A 128 -0.96 0.02 -0.08
N TRP A 129 0.18 0.70 -0.23
CA TRP A 129 0.40 2.00 0.41
C TRP A 129 0.73 3.01 -0.68
N ILE A 130 -0.02 4.10 -0.70
CA ILE A 130 0.16 5.25 -1.59
C ILE A 130 0.40 6.46 -0.69
N ILE A 131 1.63 6.99 -0.66
CA ILE A 131 2.04 7.99 0.33
C ILE A 131 2.74 9.14 -0.38
N SER A 132 2.39 10.39 -0.03
CA SER A 132 3.09 11.55 -0.56
C SER A 132 4.55 11.59 -0.10
N GLN A 133 5.45 12.13 -0.91
CA GLN A 133 6.88 12.14 -0.57
C GLN A 133 7.20 12.95 0.69
N ASP A 134 6.36 13.94 1.00
CA ASP A 134 6.43 14.78 2.19
C ASP A 134 5.58 14.27 3.36
N PHE A 135 4.92 13.11 3.22
CA PHE A 135 4.04 12.48 4.21
C PHE A 135 2.80 13.32 4.61
N SER A 136 2.49 14.39 3.87
CA SER A 136 1.30 15.21 4.05
C SER A 136 -0.01 14.45 3.82
N TYR A 137 -0.01 13.46 2.92
CA TYR A 137 -1.15 12.57 2.71
C TYR A 137 -0.74 11.12 2.51
N GLY A 138 -1.69 10.22 2.71
CA GLY A 138 -1.52 8.83 2.35
C GLY A 138 -2.81 8.03 2.40
N VAL A 139 -2.82 6.96 1.61
CA VAL A 139 -3.89 5.96 1.51
C VAL A 139 -3.22 4.60 1.67
N LEU A 140 -3.59 3.91 2.73
CA LEU A 140 -3.06 2.59 3.03
C LEU A 140 -4.23 1.62 3.08
N VAL A 141 -4.22 0.63 2.19
CA VAL A 141 -5.19 -0.45 2.19
C VAL A 141 -4.54 -1.67 2.81
N PHE A 142 -5.23 -2.25 3.78
CA PHE A 142 -4.76 -3.37 4.56
C PHE A 142 -5.74 -4.52 4.49
N ARG A 143 -5.24 -5.72 4.21
CA ARG A 143 -6.01 -6.95 4.32
C ARG A 143 -5.73 -7.59 5.67
N TYR A 144 -6.76 -7.73 6.51
CA TYR A 144 -6.65 -8.42 7.78
C TYR A 144 -7.84 -9.36 8.00
N GLY A 145 -7.57 -10.55 8.55
CA GLY A 145 -8.63 -11.44 9.02
C GLY A 145 -9.11 -10.96 10.38
N GLY A 146 -10.36 -10.50 10.47
CA GLY A 146 -10.99 -10.00 11.71
C GLY A 146 -12.43 -10.49 11.83
N TYR A 147 -13.22 -9.95 12.79
CA TYR A 147 -14.67 -10.16 12.92
C TYR A 147 -15.42 -8.81 12.92
N LEU A 148 -16.50 -8.67 12.14
CA LEU A 148 -17.41 -7.51 12.22
C LEU A 148 -18.76 -7.96 12.81
N GLU A 149 -19.13 -7.38 13.95
CA GLU A 149 -20.38 -7.71 14.67
C GLU A 149 -21.67 -7.57 13.84
N ARG A 150 -21.63 -6.90 12.70
CA ARG A 150 -22.79 -6.64 11.82
C ARG A 150 -22.78 -7.41 10.50
N ASP A 151 -21.82 -8.32 10.27
CA ASP A 151 -21.72 -9.06 9.00
C ASP A 151 -22.40 -10.44 9.09
N PRO A 152 -23.36 -10.79 8.19
CA PRO A 152 -23.98 -12.11 8.15
C PRO A 152 -23.08 -13.23 7.59
N ASN A 153 -21.84 -12.95 7.14
CA ASN A 153 -21.00 -13.93 6.47
C ASN A 153 -19.63 -14.19 7.18
N PRO A 154 -19.49 -15.26 7.98
CA PRO A 154 -18.36 -15.51 8.90
C PRO A 154 -17.07 -16.06 8.24
N LYS A 155 -16.83 -15.79 6.95
CA LYS A 155 -15.59 -16.17 6.24
C LYS A 155 -14.73 -14.93 6.00
N GLU A 156 -14.40 -14.27 7.10
CA GLU A 156 -14.11 -12.84 7.19
C GLU A 156 -12.68 -12.46 6.74
N ILE A 157 -12.56 -11.98 5.51
CA ILE A 157 -11.46 -11.12 5.12
C ILE A 157 -12.00 -9.69 5.18
N PHE A 158 -11.42 -8.87 6.06
CA PHE A 158 -11.73 -7.44 6.12
C PHE A 158 -10.62 -6.62 5.52
N TYR A 159 -11.04 -5.50 4.95
CA TYR A 159 -10.13 -4.51 4.43
C TYR A 159 -10.25 -3.25 5.25
N ALA A 160 -9.12 -2.72 5.69
CA ALA A 160 -9.07 -1.42 6.32
C ALA A 160 -8.34 -0.45 5.45
N ILE A 161 -8.94 0.71 5.27
CA ILE A 161 -8.33 1.83 4.59
C ILE A 161 -8.01 2.88 5.64
N THR A 162 -6.72 3.12 5.85
CA THR A 162 -6.23 4.27 6.60
C THR A 162 -5.95 5.40 5.61
N LYS A 163 -6.66 6.51 5.73
CA LYS A 163 -6.46 7.71 4.90
C LYS A 163 -6.17 8.91 5.79
N TRP A 164 -5.20 9.72 5.41
CA TRP A 164 -5.05 11.09 5.90
C TRP A 164 -4.78 12.05 4.74
N ASP A 165 -5.38 13.23 4.80
CA ASP A 165 -4.85 14.44 4.19
C ASP A 165 -4.77 15.50 5.29
N ASN A 166 -3.90 16.48 5.13
CA ASN A 166 -3.79 17.63 6.04
C ASN A 166 -4.82 18.69 5.66
#